data_AF-A0A3A4UT64-F1
#
_entry.id   AF-A0A3A4UT64-F1
#
_cell.length_a   1.000
_cell.length_b   1.000
_cell.length_c   1.000
_cell.angle_alpha   90.00
_cell.angle_beta   90.00
_cell.angle_gamma   90.00
#
_symmetry.space_group_name_H-M   'P 1'
#
loop_
_entity.id
_entity.type
_entity.pdbx_description
1 polymer ?
#
loop_
_entity_poly.entity_id
_entity_poly.type
_entity_poly.pdbx_seq_one_letter_code
_entity_poly.pdbx_strand_id
1 'polypeptide(L)'
;MTLSQTLPKSWNVFWKNKKMLPVILLLEAIFFISVLYLHYHFFIPSADAALRAGEVMQEEIQQKTDAELYTLDQTLSENDAFMTAYLRLLENIAYFFLGILGITLLVRGPIWYLSHSLVHPVSLKRTWLKFIGLTLLWFAFLLATLIAYSILEGSTTTILPVVSSGTASALFIIATAIIAYLAQTSYALLSHDQTFKNTFLFAFKQAKKAGPAWLVSALITFVALTLPLNWMLRPPIALAVYAAISVPLLHFARINLIVPWSKK
;
A
#
# COMPACT_ATOMS: atom_id res chain seq x y z
N MET A 1 2.39 -15.90 -21.63
CA MET A 1 2.98 -14.69 -22.22
C MET A 1 4.42 -14.65 -21.77
N THR A 2 5.38 -14.53 -22.68
CA THR A 2 6.80 -14.63 -22.33
C THR A 2 7.40 -13.24 -22.07
N LEU A 3 8.29 -13.13 -21.08
CA LEU A 3 8.98 -11.88 -20.74
C LEU A 3 9.73 -11.29 -21.94
N SER A 4 10.26 -12.14 -22.81
CA SER A 4 10.95 -11.77 -24.05
C SER A 4 10.08 -10.99 -25.04
N GLN A 5 8.75 -11.10 -24.94
CA GLN A 5 7.82 -10.37 -25.81
C GLN A 5 7.24 -9.11 -25.16
N THR A 6 7.12 -9.07 -23.83
CA THR A 6 6.50 -7.95 -23.11
C THR A 6 7.51 -6.83 -22.85
N LEU A 7 8.72 -7.16 -22.40
CA LEU A 7 9.74 -6.17 -22.04
C LEU A 7 10.13 -5.23 -23.21
N PRO A 8 10.42 -5.72 -24.43
CA PRO A 8 10.77 -4.83 -25.54
C PRO A 8 9.60 -3.92 -25.95
N LYS A 9 8.36 -4.42 -25.87
CA LYS A 9 7.17 -3.63 -26.19
C LYS A 9 6.95 -2.53 -25.15
N SER A 10 7.07 -2.85 -23.87
CA SER A 10 6.98 -1.88 -22.78
C SER A 10 8.06 -0.82 -22.87
N TRP A 11 9.29 -1.20 -23.24
CA TRP A 11 10.39 -0.27 -23.45
C TRP A 11 10.11 0.70 -24.60
N ASN A 12 9.60 0.20 -25.72
CA ASN A 12 9.23 1.03 -26.85
C ASN A 12 8.10 2.02 -26.52
N VAL A 13 7.08 1.58 -25.76
CA VAL A 13 6.00 2.48 -25.30
C VAL A 13 6.54 3.55 -24.35
N PHE A 14 7.41 3.17 -23.42
CA PHE A 14 8.05 4.10 -22.49
C PHE A 14 8.84 5.19 -23.24
N TRP A 15 9.72 4.82 -24.17
CA TRP A 15 10.53 5.78 -24.91
C TRP A 15 9.73 6.72 -25.79
N LYS A 16 8.68 6.22 -26.45
CA LYS A 16 7.79 7.04 -27.28
C LYS A 16 7.08 8.12 -26.45
N ASN A 17 6.81 7.84 -25.18
CA ASN A 17 6.04 8.71 -24.29
C ASN A 17 6.87 9.41 -23.21
N LYS A 18 8.19 9.46 -23.35
CA LYS A 18 9.11 10.08 -22.36
C LYS A 18 8.76 11.52 -21.97
N LYS A 19 8.06 12.27 -22.82
CA LYS A 19 7.58 13.63 -22.54
C LYS A 19 6.59 13.71 -21.38
N MET A 20 5.96 12.59 -21.01
CA MET A 20 5.03 12.51 -19.87
C MET A 20 5.76 12.29 -18.53
N LEU A 21 7.06 11.96 -18.55
CA LEU A 21 7.85 11.71 -17.35
C LEU A 21 7.84 12.88 -16.35
N PRO A 22 7.92 14.17 -16.75
CA PRO A 22 7.84 15.28 -15.79
C PRO A 22 6.51 15.34 -15.04
N VAL A 23 5.38 15.06 -15.73
CA VAL A 23 4.06 15.02 -15.09
C VAL A 23 3.98 13.85 -14.12
N ILE A 24 4.49 12.68 -14.51
CA ILE A 24 4.53 11.49 -13.64
C ILE A 24 5.45 11.73 -12.45
N LEU A 25 6.60 12.38 -12.65
CA LEU A 25 7.52 12.78 -11.58
C LEU A 25 6.85 13.70 -10.58
N LEU A 26 6.12 14.71 -11.06
CA LEU A 26 5.38 15.61 -10.18
C LEU A 26 4.32 14.85 -9.36
N LEU A 27 3.54 13.98 -10.01
CA LEU A 27 2.51 13.21 -9.33
C LEU A 27 3.09 12.18 -8.34
N GLU A 28 4.18 11.50 -8.68
CA GLU A 28 4.88 10.62 -7.74
C GLU A 28 5.46 11.45 -6.57
N ALA A 29 6.12 12.59 -6.82
CA ALA A 29 6.62 13.45 -5.77
C ALA A 29 5.51 13.90 -4.81
N ILE A 30 4.35 14.33 -5.33
CA ILE A 30 3.17 14.66 -4.51
C ILE A 30 2.75 13.43 -3.70
N PHE A 31 2.63 12.26 -4.32
CA PHE A 31 2.25 11.03 -3.63
C PHE A 31 3.20 10.71 -2.47
N PHE A 32 4.51 10.72 -2.72
CA PHE A 32 5.51 10.39 -1.70
C PHE A 32 5.57 11.42 -0.58
N ILE A 33 5.52 12.72 -0.90
CA ILE A 33 5.48 13.78 0.12
C ILE A 33 4.22 13.64 0.98
N SER A 34 3.06 13.36 0.37
CA SER A 34 1.83 13.19 1.13
C SER A 34 1.85 11.92 2.00
N VAL A 35 2.42 10.80 1.51
CA VAL A 35 2.62 9.60 2.33
C VAL A 35 3.58 9.87 3.49
N LEU A 36 4.66 10.61 3.24
CA LEU A 36 5.63 11.00 4.28
C LEU A 36 4.99 11.90 5.33
N TYR A 37 4.19 12.88 4.90
CA TYR A 37 3.40 13.73 5.78
C TYR A 37 2.48 12.89 6.68
N LEU A 38 1.70 11.96 6.10
CA LEU A 38 0.83 11.09 6.89
C LEU A 38 1.61 10.20 7.86
N HIS A 39 2.79 9.73 7.45
CA HIS A 39 3.65 8.95 8.32
C HIS A 39 4.10 9.76 9.56
N TYR A 40 4.61 10.97 9.36
CA TYR A 40 5.06 11.81 10.48
C TYR A 40 3.91 12.35 11.33
N HIS A 41 2.78 12.73 10.73
CA HIS A 41 1.69 13.40 11.45
C HIS A 41 0.66 12.46 12.07
N PHE A 42 0.54 11.22 11.58
CA PHE A 42 -0.47 10.28 12.09
C PHE A 42 0.13 8.94 12.48
N PHE A 43 1.01 8.35 11.66
CA PHE A 43 1.54 7.01 11.95
C PHE A 43 2.47 7.01 13.17
N ILE A 44 3.45 7.91 13.24
CA ILE A 44 4.36 8.03 14.39
C ILE A 44 3.56 8.33 15.68
N PRO A 45 2.67 9.35 15.72
CA PRO A 45 1.82 9.58 16.89
C PRO A 45 0.93 8.39 17.29
N SER A 46 0.49 7.56 16.33
CA SER A 46 -0.22 6.31 16.62
C SER A 46 0.69 5.32 17.35
N ALA A 47 1.92 5.14 16.88
CA ALA A 47 2.90 4.26 17.53
C ALA A 47 3.18 4.72 18.97
N ASP A 48 3.41 6.02 19.18
CA ASP A 48 3.64 6.60 20.51
C ASP A 48 2.41 6.47 21.45
N ALA A 49 1.20 6.63 20.90
CA ALA A 49 -0.03 6.44 21.66
C ALA A 49 -0.23 4.98 22.07
N ALA A 50 0.11 4.04 21.18
CA ALA A 50 0.01 2.63 21.48
C ALA A 50 1.05 2.17 22.50
N LEU A 51 2.29 2.68 22.43
CA LEU A 51 3.32 2.43 23.45
C LEU A 51 2.84 2.88 24.83
N ARG A 52 2.31 4.10 24.94
CA ARG A 52 1.75 4.62 26.21
C ARG A 52 0.57 3.80 26.73
N ALA A 53 -0.38 3.43 25.85
CA ALA A 53 -1.49 2.56 26.25
C ALA A 53 -0.98 1.19 26.76
N GLY A 54 0.07 0.69 26.13
CA GLY A 54 0.73 -0.54 26.52
C GLY A 54 1.49 -0.46 27.85
N GLU A 55 2.19 0.64 28.10
CA GLU A 55 2.87 0.90 29.38
C GLU A 55 1.87 0.92 30.54
N VAL A 56 0.78 1.69 30.41
CA VAL A 56 -0.29 1.73 31.43
C VAL A 56 -0.92 0.34 31.62
N MET A 57 -1.16 -0.40 30.54
CA MET A 57 -1.67 -1.77 30.63
C MET A 57 -0.71 -2.70 31.38
N GLN A 58 0.60 -2.60 31.16
CA GLN A 58 1.58 -3.40 31.87
C GLN A 58 1.68 -3.03 33.36
N GLU A 59 1.60 -1.74 33.69
CA GLU A 59 1.56 -1.27 35.08
C GLU A 59 0.34 -1.84 35.83
N GLU A 60 -0.84 -1.80 35.21
CA GLU A 60 -2.07 -2.36 35.76
C GLU A 60 -2.01 -3.88 35.93
N ILE A 61 -1.37 -4.59 34.99
CA ILE A 61 -1.14 -6.03 35.10
C ILE A 61 -0.19 -6.35 36.27
N GLN A 62 0.88 -5.59 36.45
CA GLN A 62 1.85 -5.82 37.53
C GLN A 62 1.29 -5.53 38.93
N GLN A 63 0.28 -4.65 39.02
CA GLN A 63 -0.38 -4.31 40.27
C GLN A 63 -1.48 -5.31 40.68
N LYS A 64 -1.95 -6.15 39.73
CA LYS A 64 -3.01 -7.13 39.97
C LYS A 64 -2.43 -8.52 40.22
N THR A 65 -3.07 -9.29 41.08
CA THR A 65 -2.80 -10.72 41.20
C THR A 65 -3.43 -11.50 40.03
N ASP A 66 -2.93 -12.70 39.70
CA ASP A 66 -3.46 -13.52 38.60
C ASP A 66 -4.98 -13.76 38.69
N ALA A 67 -5.52 -13.79 39.91
CA ALA A 67 -6.95 -13.95 40.17
C ALA A 67 -7.78 -12.71 39.81
N GLU A 68 -7.20 -11.53 39.65
CA GLU A 68 -7.89 -10.25 39.41
C GLU A 68 -7.83 -9.80 37.94
N LEU A 69 -7.07 -10.51 37.10
CA LEU A 69 -6.89 -10.19 35.67
C LEU A 69 -8.20 -10.21 34.87
N TYR A 70 -9.23 -10.92 35.33
CA TYR A 70 -10.55 -10.90 34.69
C TYR A 70 -11.25 -9.52 34.78
N THR A 71 -10.79 -8.63 35.68
CA THR A 71 -11.29 -7.24 35.82
C THR A 71 -10.44 -6.22 35.07
N LEU A 72 -9.39 -6.67 34.36
CA LEU A 72 -8.42 -5.78 33.72
C LEU A 72 -9.08 -4.85 32.69
N ASP A 73 -9.94 -5.38 31.82
CA ASP A 73 -10.64 -4.57 30.81
C ASP A 73 -11.47 -3.45 31.44
N GLN A 74 -12.16 -3.75 32.53
CA GLN A 74 -12.94 -2.75 33.27
C GLN A 74 -12.01 -1.70 33.90
N THR A 75 -10.92 -2.14 34.53
CA THR A 75 -9.94 -1.25 35.17
C THR A 75 -9.28 -0.31 34.14
N LEU A 76 -8.91 -0.84 32.97
CA LEU A 76 -8.33 -0.04 31.88
C LEU A 76 -9.34 0.96 31.31
N SER A 77 -10.62 0.57 31.22
CA SER A 77 -11.67 1.47 30.74
C SER A 77 -11.97 2.64 31.70
N GLU A 78 -11.69 2.45 32.99
CA GLU A 78 -11.83 3.46 34.03
C GLU A 78 -10.53 4.28 34.22
N ASN A 79 -9.40 3.83 33.66
CA ASN A 79 -8.12 4.53 33.71
C ASN A 79 -8.05 5.62 32.62
N ASP A 80 -8.12 6.89 33.03
CA ASP A 80 -8.11 8.07 32.15
C ASP A 80 -6.87 8.14 31.24
N ALA A 81 -5.70 7.71 31.73
CA ALA A 81 -4.46 7.72 30.97
C ALA A 81 -4.49 6.68 29.83
N PHE A 82 -4.96 5.47 30.15
CA PHE A 82 -5.18 4.43 29.14
C PHE A 82 -6.20 4.87 28.09
N MET A 83 -7.39 5.33 28.52
CA MET A 83 -8.45 5.72 27.61
C MET A 83 -8.06 6.90 26.71
N THR A 84 -7.33 7.88 27.24
CA THR A 84 -6.80 8.99 26.43
C THR A 84 -5.80 8.50 25.39
N ALA A 85 -4.88 7.61 25.76
CA ALA A 85 -3.90 7.04 24.83
C ALA A 85 -4.59 6.17 23.76
N TYR A 86 -5.56 5.35 24.17
CA TYR A 86 -6.34 4.48 23.28
C TYR A 86 -7.17 5.28 22.26
N LEU A 87 -7.87 6.34 22.69
CA LEU A 87 -8.64 7.19 21.78
C LEU A 87 -7.73 7.91 20.77
N ARG A 88 -6.57 8.43 21.23
CA ARG A 88 -5.58 9.03 20.33
C ARG A 88 -5.01 8.04 19.32
N LEU A 89 -4.79 6.79 19.73
CA LEU A 89 -4.38 5.71 18.83
C LEU A 89 -5.43 5.48 17.74
N LEU A 90 -6.70 5.32 18.13
CA LEU A 90 -7.80 5.10 17.18
C LEU A 90 -8.00 6.27 16.22
N GLU A 91 -7.91 7.50 16.72
CA GLU A 91 -8.04 8.71 15.89
C GLU A 91 -6.91 8.79 14.86
N ASN A 92 -5.66 8.67 15.31
CA ASN A 92 -4.50 8.80 14.42
C ASN A 92 -4.43 7.66 13.39
N ILE A 93 -4.76 6.42 13.79
CA ILE A 93 -4.75 5.30 12.85
C ILE A 93 -5.86 5.44 11.80
N ALA A 94 -7.05 5.94 12.19
CA ALA A 94 -8.14 6.23 11.28
C ALA A 94 -7.74 7.33 10.28
N TYR A 95 -7.16 8.44 10.75
CA TYR A 95 -6.67 9.52 9.88
C TYR A 95 -5.56 9.08 8.95
N PHE A 96 -4.64 8.24 9.42
CA PHE A 96 -3.61 7.65 8.58
C PHE A 96 -4.21 6.84 7.43
N PHE A 97 -5.11 5.89 7.74
CA PHE A 97 -5.72 5.03 6.73
C PHE A 97 -6.63 5.80 5.75
N LEU A 98 -7.47 6.70 6.26
CA LEU A 98 -8.31 7.56 5.40
C LEU A 98 -7.47 8.49 4.53
N GLY A 99 -6.39 9.04 5.08
CA GLY A 99 -5.43 9.85 4.33
C GLY A 99 -4.76 9.06 3.19
N ILE A 100 -4.26 7.85 3.48
CA ILE A 100 -3.64 6.98 2.48
C ILE A 100 -4.64 6.63 1.37
N LEU A 101 -5.88 6.30 1.74
CA LEU A 101 -6.96 6.05 0.77
C LEU A 101 -7.22 7.29 -0.09
N GLY A 102 -7.36 8.46 0.52
CA GLY A 102 -7.58 9.73 -0.16
C GLY A 102 -6.48 10.06 -1.16
N ILE A 103 -5.21 10.03 -0.75
CA ILE A 103 -4.05 10.27 -1.63
C ILE A 103 -3.97 9.23 -2.74
N THR A 104 -4.29 7.97 -2.45
CA THR A 104 -4.32 6.92 -3.47
C THR A 104 -5.37 7.23 -4.54
N LEU A 105 -6.58 7.62 -4.14
CA LEU A 105 -7.63 7.99 -5.08
C LEU A 105 -7.25 9.25 -5.88
N LEU A 106 -6.75 10.29 -5.21
CA LEU A 106 -6.47 11.59 -5.83
C LEU A 106 -5.19 11.61 -6.68
N VAL A 107 -4.17 10.82 -6.31
CA VAL A 107 -2.84 10.90 -6.94
C VAL A 107 -2.45 9.62 -7.65
N ARG A 108 -2.72 8.43 -7.08
CA ARG A 108 -2.42 7.17 -7.81
C ARG A 108 -3.40 6.96 -8.97
N GLY A 109 -4.66 7.34 -8.81
CA GLY A 109 -5.69 7.26 -9.85
C GLY A 109 -5.25 7.93 -11.16
N PRO A 110 -4.82 9.21 -11.16
CA PRO A 110 -4.42 9.90 -12.37
C PRO A 110 -3.19 9.28 -12.99
N ILE A 111 -2.20 8.84 -12.20
CA ILE A 111 -1.00 8.21 -12.75
C ILE A 111 -1.36 6.87 -13.43
N TRP A 112 -2.30 6.10 -12.87
CA TRP A 112 -2.82 4.89 -13.53
C TRP A 112 -3.56 5.21 -14.83
N TYR A 113 -4.45 6.21 -14.82
CA TYR A 113 -5.14 6.66 -16.02
C TYR A 113 -4.15 7.07 -17.12
N LEU A 114 -3.18 7.93 -16.78
CA LEU A 114 -2.14 8.37 -17.70
C LEU A 114 -1.38 7.16 -18.26
N SER A 115 -0.92 6.25 -17.41
CA SER A 115 -0.17 5.07 -17.84
C SER A 115 -0.96 4.16 -18.79
N HIS A 116 -2.27 4.03 -18.58
CA HIS A 116 -3.16 3.31 -19.52
C HIS A 116 -3.28 4.04 -20.86
N SER A 117 -3.48 5.36 -20.83
CA SER A 117 -3.61 6.19 -22.04
C SER A 117 -2.37 6.14 -22.96
N LEU A 118 -1.19 5.83 -22.41
CA LEU A 118 0.04 5.64 -23.20
C LEU A 118 0.07 4.33 -23.99
N VAL A 119 -0.69 3.33 -23.55
CA VAL A 119 -0.70 1.98 -24.14
C VAL A 119 -1.87 1.82 -25.10
N HIS A 120 -3.03 2.36 -24.78
CA HIS A 120 -4.25 2.32 -25.61
C HIS A 120 -5.24 3.41 -25.18
N PRO A 121 -6.16 3.83 -26.05
CA PRO A 121 -7.17 4.83 -25.71
C PRO A 121 -8.09 4.34 -24.59
N VAL A 122 -8.33 5.19 -23.59
CA VAL A 122 -9.19 4.88 -22.43
C VAL A 122 -10.13 6.03 -22.09
N SER A 123 -11.38 5.69 -21.76
CA SER A 123 -12.35 6.66 -21.23
C SER A 123 -12.03 7.03 -19.79
N LEU A 124 -11.82 8.32 -19.52
CA LEU A 124 -11.52 8.84 -18.18
C LEU A 124 -12.58 8.42 -17.16
N LYS A 125 -13.88 8.68 -17.45
CA LYS A 125 -15.00 8.39 -16.54
C LYS A 125 -15.04 6.91 -16.14
N ARG A 126 -14.90 6.01 -17.11
CA ARG A 126 -14.96 4.57 -16.88
C ARG A 126 -13.75 4.06 -16.11
N THR A 127 -12.55 4.47 -16.51
CA THR A 127 -11.30 4.08 -15.83
C THR A 127 -11.31 4.56 -14.39
N TRP A 128 -11.77 5.80 -14.15
CA TRP A 128 -11.83 6.39 -12.82
C TRP A 128 -12.82 5.67 -11.89
N LEU A 129 -14.05 5.42 -12.34
CA LEU A 129 -15.05 4.70 -11.55
C LEU A 129 -14.58 3.29 -11.18
N LYS A 130 -13.97 2.57 -12.13
CA LYS A 130 -13.39 1.25 -11.85
C LYS A 130 -12.21 1.34 -10.88
N PHE A 131 -11.36 2.35 -11.02
CA PHE A 131 -10.21 2.55 -10.14
C PHE A 131 -10.68 2.80 -8.70
N ILE A 132 -11.66 3.68 -8.49
CA ILE A 132 -12.25 3.93 -7.17
C ILE A 132 -12.81 2.63 -6.59
N GLY A 133 -13.67 1.93 -7.34
CA GLY A 133 -14.28 0.70 -6.85
C GLY A 133 -13.26 -0.38 -6.50
N LEU A 134 -12.21 -0.54 -7.30
CA LEU A 134 -11.17 -1.54 -7.05
C LEU A 134 -10.32 -1.14 -5.86
N THR A 135 -10.00 0.16 -5.75
CA THR A 135 -9.21 0.69 -4.63
C THR A 135 -9.96 0.50 -3.32
N LEU A 136 -11.24 0.85 -3.24
CA LEU A 136 -12.06 0.64 -2.05
C LEU A 136 -12.15 -0.84 -1.67
N LEU A 137 -12.35 -1.73 -2.65
CA LEU A 137 -12.42 -3.16 -2.41
C LEU A 137 -11.10 -3.72 -1.87
N TRP A 138 -9.97 -3.40 -2.50
CA TRP A 138 -8.65 -3.87 -2.07
C TRP A 138 -8.22 -3.25 -0.74
N PHE A 139 -8.61 -1.99 -0.49
CA PHE A 139 -8.39 -1.33 0.79
C PHE A 139 -9.19 -2.01 1.91
N ALA A 140 -10.45 -2.41 1.65
CA ALA A 140 -11.23 -3.18 2.60
C ALA A 140 -10.61 -4.56 2.91
N PHE A 141 -10.04 -5.25 1.91
CA PHE A 141 -9.30 -6.49 2.14
C PHE A 141 -8.03 -6.28 2.98
N LEU A 142 -7.28 -5.19 2.74
CA LEU A 142 -6.13 -4.83 3.57
C LEU A 142 -6.56 -4.56 5.02
N LEU A 143 -7.65 -3.80 5.22
CA LEU A 143 -8.17 -3.50 6.55
C LEU A 143 -8.66 -4.77 7.27
N ALA A 144 -9.37 -5.66 6.58
CA ALA A 144 -9.80 -6.94 7.14
C ALA A 144 -8.61 -7.83 7.53
N THR A 145 -7.55 -7.82 6.72
CA THR A 145 -6.30 -8.56 7.01
C THR A 145 -5.58 -7.99 8.22
N LEU A 146 -5.56 -6.66 8.35
CA LEU A 146 -5.01 -5.98 9.53
C LEU A 146 -5.82 -6.31 10.79
N ILE A 147 -7.14 -6.22 10.74
CA ILE A 147 -8.02 -6.56 11.87
C ILE A 147 -7.83 -8.03 12.28
N ALA A 148 -7.81 -8.96 11.31
CA ALA A 148 -7.58 -10.37 11.59
C ALA A 148 -6.20 -10.61 12.22
N TYR A 149 -5.16 -9.95 11.74
CA TYR A 149 -3.82 -10.00 12.32
C TYR A 149 -3.81 -9.47 13.75
N SER A 150 -4.45 -8.32 14.01
CA SER A 150 -4.58 -7.76 15.35
C SER A 150 -5.33 -8.66 16.32
N ILE A 151 -6.36 -9.38 15.87
CA ILE A 151 -7.09 -10.34 16.71
C ILE A 151 -6.21 -11.56 17.04
N LEU A 152 -5.46 -12.06 16.05
CA LEU A 152 -4.59 -13.24 16.24
C LEU A 152 -3.46 -12.96 17.22
N GLU A 153 -2.79 -11.81 17.09
CA GLU A 153 -1.69 -11.41 17.97
C GLU A 153 -2.18 -10.83 19.31
N GLY A 154 -3.35 -10.18 19.33
CA GLY A 154 -3.99 -9.66 20.55
C GLY A 154 -4.42 -10.74 21.55
N SER A 155 -4.36 -12.02 21.17
CA SER A 155 -4.51 -13.16 22.09
C SER A 155 -3.27 -13.39 22.98
N THR A 156 -2.19 -12.65 22.76
CA THR A 156 -0.93 -12.70 23.52
C THR A 156 -0.48 -11.28 23.88
N THR A 157 -0.82 -10.80 25.09
CA THR A 157 -0.11 -9.80 25.92
C THR A 157 0.97 -8.89 25.26
N THR A 158 0.72 -8.29 24.10
CA THR A 158 1.70 -7.40 23.45
C THR A 158 1.07 -6.17 22.84
N ILE A 159 1.74 -5.07 23.19
CA ILE A 159 1.56 -3.70 22.79
C ILE A 159 1.87 -3.61 21.29
N LEU A 160 0.82 -3.43 20.47
CA LEU A 160 0.85 -3.52 19.00
C LEU A 160 1.31 -4.89 18.45
N PRO A 161 0.51 -5.48 17.55
CA PRO A 161 0.90 -6.68 16.84
C PRO A 161 1.95 -6.28 15.80
N VAL A 162 3.21 -6.24 16.18
CA VAL A 162 4.31 -6.11 15.20
C VAL A 162 5.32 -7.23 15.42
N VAL A 163 5.42 -7.81 16.62
CA VAL A 163 6.44 -8.82 16.91
C VAL A 163 6.02 -9.74 18.09
N SER A 164 4.96 -10.56 17.98
CA SER A 164 4.70 -11.59 19.00
C SER A 164 4.86 -13.02 18.43
N SER A 165 4.39 -13.30 17.21
CA SER A 165 4.65 -14.59 16.56
C SER A 165 5.23 -14.45 15.14
N GLY A 166 6.43 -15.02 14.93
CA GLY A 166 7.08 -15.00 13.60
C GLY A 166 6.22 -15.63 12.50
N THR A 167 5.31 -16.54 12.86
CA THR A 167 4.34 -17.16 11.95
C THR A 167 3.19 -16.22 11.57
N ALA A 168 2.55 -15.51 12.50
CA ALA A 168 1.47 -14.59 12.13
C ALA A 168 2.00 -13.36 11.39
N SER A 169 3.18 -12.84 11.76
CA SER A 169 3.84 -11.78 10.99
C SER A 169 4.16 -12.24 9.56
N ALA A 170 4.66 -13.47 9.37
CA ALA A 170 4.89 -14.02 8.05
C ALA A 170 3.59 -14.18 7.24
N LEU A 171 2.52 -14.70 7.86
CA LEU A 171 1.21 -14.81 7.21
C LEU A 171 0.63 -13.46 6.82
N PHE A 172 0.79 -12.44 7.67
CA PHE A 172 0.35 -11.07 7.38
C PHE A 172 1.10 -10.46 6.19
N ILE A 173 2.42 -10.62 6.14
CA ILE A 173 3.26 -10.18 5.01
C ILE A 173 2.83 -10.89 3.72
N ILE A 174 2.62 -12.22 3.77
CA ILE A 174 2.17 -13.00 2.62
C ILE A 174 0.80 -12.54 2.15
N ALA A 175 -0.16 -12.36 3.05
CA ALA A 175 -1.51 -11.90 2.72
C ALA A 175 -1.47 -10.50 2.09
N THR A 176 -0.69 -9.58 2.65
CA THR A 176 -0.52 -8.23 2.11
C THR A 176 0.15 -8.25 0.73
N ALA A 177 1.16 -9.11 0.52
CA ALA A 177 1.79 -9.31 -0.78
C ALA A 177 0.80 -9.86 -1.82
N ILE A 178 -0.04 -10.82 -1.45
CA ILE A 178 -1.10 -11.36 -2.33
C ILE A 178 -2.13 -10.29 -2.67
N ILE A 179 -2.57 -9.49 -1.69
CA ILE A 179 -3.51 -8.39 -1.91
C ILE A 179 -2.89 -7.34 -2.84
N ALA A 180 -1.64 -6.93 -2.58
CA ALA A 180 -0.92 -6.00 -3.45
C ALA A 180 -0.77 -6.54 -4.88
N TYR A 181 -0.45 -7.83 -5.03
CA TYR A 181 -0.37 -8.51 -6.31
C TYR A 181 -1.68 -8.46 -7.11
N LEU A 182 -2.79 -8.84 -6.46
CA LEU A 182 -4.10 -8.88 -7.09
C LEU A 182 -4.65 -7.47 -7.35
N ALA A 183 -4.36 -6.50 -6.48
CA ALA A 183 -4.67 -5.09 -6.69
C ALA A 183 -3.96 -4.53 -7.92
N GLN A 184 -2.64 -4.72 -8.01
CA GLN A 184 -1.83 -4.29 -9.16
C GLN A 184 -2.29 -4.94 -10.47
N THR A 185 -2.62 -6.24 -10.42
CA THR A 185 -3.16 -6.96 -11.58
C THR A 185 -4.54 -6.42 -11.98
N SER A 186 -5.41 -6.10 -11.02
CA SER A 186 -6.72 -5.49 -11.27
C SER A 186 -6.59 -4.08 -11.88
N TYR A 187 -5.64 -3.28 -11.40
CA TYR A 187 -5.37 -1.96 -11.95
C TYR A 187 -4.79 -2.02 -13.37
N ALA A 188 -4.00 -3.03 -13.69
CA ALA A 188 -3.52 -3.27 -15.04
C ALA A 188 -4.64 -3.62 -16.04
N LEU A 189 -5.85 -3.93 -15.57
CA LEU A 189 -7.01 -4.33 -16.37
C LEU A 189 -8.11 -3.25 -16.44
N LEU A 190 -7.88 -2.04 -15.90
CA LEU A 190 -8.89 -0.97 -15.82
C LEU A 190 -9.53 -0.63 -17.17
N SER A 191 -8.73 -0.67 -18.23
CA SER A 191 -9.09 -0.30 -19.57
C SER A 191 -9.93 -1.30 -20.36
N HIS A 192 -10.03 -2.55 -19.90
CA HIS A 192 -10.78 -3.58 -20.61
C HIS A 192 -12.27 -3.25 -20.66
N ASP A 193 -12.96 -3.64 -21.73
CA ASP A 193 -14.39 -3.44 -21.90
C ASP A 193 -15.29 -4.29 -20.97
N GLN A 194 -14.77 -4.70 -19.82
CA GLN A 194 -15.45 -5.49 -18.81
C GLN A 194 -16.13 -4.62 -17.74
N THR A 195 -17.15 -5.17 -17.06
CA THR A 195 -17.77 -4.59 -15.86
C THR A 195 -16.80 -4.67 -14.67
N PHE A 196 -17.09 -3.96 -13.57
CA PHE A 196 -16.30 -4.01 -12.34
C PHE A 196 -16.12 -5.46 -11.81
N LYS A 197 -17.23 -6.20 -11.65
CA LYS A 197 -17.23 -7.61 -11.22
C LYS A 197 -16.38 -8.49 -12.13
N ASN A 198 -16.52 -8.31 -13.44
CA ASN A 198 -15.78 -9.10 -14.41
C ASN A 198 -14.29 -8.75 -14.40
N THR A 199 -13.93 -7.48 -14.18
CA THR A 199 -12.52 -7.04 -14.06
C THR A 199 -11.87 -7.70 -12.83
N PHE A 200 -12.56 -7.74 -11.70
CA PHE A 200 -12.08 -8.42 -10.49
C PHE A 200 -11.93 -9.94 -10.69
N LEU A 201 -12.99 -10.62 -11.16
CA LEU A 201 -12.93 -12.07 -11.39
C LEU A 201 -11.91 -12.46 -12.47
N PHE A 202 -11.75 -11.62 -13.50
CA PHE A 202 -10.76 -11.84 -14.55
C PHE A 202 -9.34 -11.64 -14.02
N ALA A 203 -9.10 -10.65 -13.16
CA ALA A 203 -7.81 -10.48 -12.49
C ALA A 203 -7.41 -11.73 -11.70
N PHE A 204 -8.35 -12.33 -10.94
CA PHE A 204 -8.11 -13.60 -10.24
C PHE A 204 -7.84 -14.76 -11.21
N LYS A 205 -8.70 -14.95 -12.22
CA LYS A 205 -8.56 -16.05 -13.18
C LYS A 205 -7.27 -15.97 -14.01
N GLN A 206 -6.83 -14.77 -14.35
CA GLN A 206 -5.64 -14.55 -15.18
C GLN A 206 -4.40 -14.16 -14.38
N ALA A 207 -4.48 -14.12 -13.04
CA ALA A 207 -3.36 -13.75 -12.17
C ALA A 207 -2.09 -14.52 -12.55
N LYS A 208 -2.16 -15.85 -12.69
CA LYS A 208 -1.01 -16.69 -13.08
C LYS A 208 -0.29 -16.23 -14.36
N LYS A 209 -1.00 -15.60 -15.31
CA LYS A 209 -0.39 -15.05 -16.55
C LYS A 209 0.27 -13.69 -16.34
N ALA A 210 -0.17 -12.94 -15.34
CA ALA A 210 0.42 -11.67 -14.90
C ALA A 210 1.69 -11.87 -14.07
N GLY A 211 1.85 -13.04 -13.45
CA GLY A 211 2.95 -13.38 -12.53
C GLY A 211 4.34 -12.93 -12.98
N PRO A 212 4.83 -13.28 -14.19
CA PRO A 212 6.16 -12.85 -14.64
C PRO A 212 6.30 -11.34 -14.78
N ALA A 213 5.30 -10.66 -15.33
CA ALA A 213 5.31 -9.20 -15.46
C ALA A 213 5.25 -8.53 -14.08
N TRP A 214 4.49 -9.10 -13.15
CA TRP A 214 4.42 -8.61 -11.78
C TRP A 214 5.71 -8.81 -11.01
N LEU A 215 6.35 -9.97 -11.08
CA LEU A 215 7.63 -10.22 -10.40
C LEU A 215 8.70 -9.22 -10.85
N VAL A 216 8.81 -8.99 -12.17
CA VAL A 216 9.73 -7.99 -12.71
C VAL A 216 9.37 -6.59 -12.23
N SER A 217 8.08 -6.24 -12.23
CA SER A 217 7.63 -4.91 -11.79
C SER A 217 7.81 -4.70 -10.28
N ALA A 218 7.64 -5.75 -9.48
CA ALA A 218 7.89 -5.77 -8.05
C ALA A 218 9.38 -5.62 -7.75
N LEU A 219 10.25 -6.33 -8.48
CA LEU A 219 11.71 -6.17 -8.37
C LEU A 219 12.15 -4.75 -8.75
N ILE A 220 11.65 -4.22 -9.87
CA ILE A 220 11.95 -2.85 -10.31
C ILE A 220 11.46 -1.84 -9.26
N THR A 221 10.26 -2.04 -8.72
CA THR A 221 9.70 -1.19 -7.66
C THR A 221 10.56 -1.26 -6.41
N PHE A 222 10.96 -2.46 -5.98
CA PHE A 222 11.84 -2.65 -4.83
C PHE A 222 13.17 -1.91 -5.01
N VAL A 223 13.84 -2.10 -6.15
CA VAL A 223 15.10 -1.38 -6.46
C VAL A 223 14.86 0.13 -6.51
N ALA A 224 13.80 0.59 -7.16
CA ALA A 224 13.48 2.01 -7.28
C ALA A 224 13.22 2.68 -5.92
N LEU A 225 12.57 1.97 -4.98
CA LEU A 225 12.29 2.50 -3.65
C LEU A 225 13.50 2.45 -2.71
N THR A 226 14.36 1.43 -2.85
CA THR A 226 15.53 1.23 -1.98
C THR A 226 16.74 2.03 -2.41
N LEU A 227 16.92 2.29 -3.70
CA LEU A 227 18.11 2.96 -4.24
C LEU A 227 18.33 4.39 -3.66
N PRO A 228 17.30 5.25 -3.51
CA PRO A 228 17.47 6.56 -2.87
C PRO A 228 17.84 6.46 -1.39
N LEU A 229 17.45 5.37 -0.71
CA LEU A 229 17.70 5.18 0.72
C LEU A 229 19.21 5.11 1.03
N ASN A 230 19.99 4.50 0.14
CA ASN A 230 21.45 4.43 0.25
C ASN A 230 22.13 5.81 0.31
N TRP A 231 21.45 6.85 -0.15
CA TRP A 231 21.97 8.22 -0.22
C TRP A 231 21.21 9.19 0.69
N MET A 232 20.37 8.71 1.62
CA MET A 232 19.56 9.58 2.49
C MET A 232 20.37 10.58 3.31
N LEU A 233 21.61 10.21 3.69
CA LEU A 233 22.54 11.12 4.39
C LEU A 233 23.09 12.24 3.48
N ARG A 234 22.78 12.22 2.19
CA ARG A 234 23.10 13.25 1.20
C ARG A 234 21.83 13.63 0.43
N PRO A 235 20.92 14.44 1.04
CA PRO A 235 19.59 14.70 0.50
C PRO A 235 19.55 15.17 -0.97
N PRO A 236 20.47 16.04 -1.46
CA PRO A 236 20.48 16.42 -2.87
C PRO A 236 20.75 15.25 -3.82
N ILE A 237 21.62 14.31 -3.42
CA ILE A 237 21.96 13.13 -4.23
C ILE A 237 20.80 12.13 -4.18
N ALA A 238 20.19 11.91 -3.01
CA ALA A 238 19.00 11.07 -2.90
C ALA A 238 17.86 11.58 -3.77
N LEU A 239 17.63 12.90 -3.80
CA LEU A 239 16.59 13.52 -4.63
C LEU A 239 16.91 13.36 -6.13
N ALA A 240 18.17 13.56 -6.53
CA ALA A 240 18.60 13.37 -7.92
C ALA A 240 18.43 11.91 -8.36
N VAL A 241 18.83 10.95 -7.53
CA VAL A 241 18.64 9.50 -7.78
C VAL A 241 17.15 9.16 -7.88
N TYR A 242 16.34 9.70 -6.98
CA TYR A 242 14.90 9.49 -6.99
C TYR A 242 14.25 10.00 -8.30
N ALA A 243 14.57 11.23 -8.69
CA ALA A 243 13.99 11.85 -9.88
C ALA A 243 14.50 11.21 -11.19
N ALA A 244 15.81 10.94 -11.28
CA ALA A 244 16.45 10.47 -12.51
C ALA A 244 16.36 8.95 -12.71
N ILE A 245 16.17 8.18 -11.63
CA ILE A 245 16.21 6.71 -11.68
C ILE A 245 14.89 6.12 -11.15
N SER A 246 14.51 6.42 -9.91
CA SER A 246 13.36 5.77 -9.26
C SER A 246 12.05 6.03 -9.98
N VAL A 247 11.74 7.29 -10.32
CA VAL A 247 10.49 7.61 -11.03
C VAL A 247 10.42 6.98 -12.42
N PRO A 248 11.43 7.09 -13.29
CA PRO A 248 11.46 6.38 -14.56
C PRO A 248 11.25 4.87 -14.42
N LEU A 249 11.88 4.24 -13.43
CA LEU A 249 11.72 2.81 -13.15
C LEU A 249 10.31 2.46 -12.69
N LEU A 250 9.72 3.23 -11.76
CA LEU A 250 8.34 3.05 -11.31
C LEU A 250 7.33 3.23 -12.44
N HIS A 251 7.58 4.18 -13.34
CA HIS A 251 6.75 4.39 -14.51
C HIS A 251 6.86 3.19 -15.48
N PHE A 252 8.08 2.74 -15.78
CA PHE A 252 8.32 1.59 -16.63
C PHE A 252 7.71 0.31 -16.06
N ALA A 253 7.86 0.06 -14.76
CA ALA A 253 7.25 -1.09 -14.08
C ALA A 253 5.72 -1.13 -14.30
N ARG A 254 5.07 0.03 -14.23
CA ARG A 254 3.62 0.11 -14.47
C ARG A 254 3.24 -0.14 -15.92
N ILE A 255 3.99 0.40 -16.88
CA ILE A 255 3.78 0.10 -18.31
C ILE A 255 3.98 -1.40 -18.56
N ASN A 256 4.98 -2.02 -17.93
CA ASN A 256 5.25 -3.46 -18.01
C ASN A 256 4.11 -4.32 -17.46
N LEU A 257 3.35 -3.81 -16.48
CA LEU A 257 2.12 -4.46 -16.02
C LEU A 257 0.95 -4.30 -17.00
N ILE A 258 0.84 -3.17 -17.72
CA ILE A 258 -0.31 -2.84 -18.59
C ILE A 258 -0.19 -3.47 -19.98
N VAL A 259 1.00 -3.41 -20.59
CA VAL A 259 1.27 -3.88 -21.96
C VAL A 259 0.85 -5.33 -22.23
N PRO A 260 1.01 -6.30 -21.32
CA PRO A 260 0.50 -7.66 -21.49
C PRO A 260 -0.99 -7.73 -21.86
N TRP A 261 -1.76 -6.71 -21.50
CA TRP A 261 -3.20 -6.64 -21.70
C TRP A 261 -3.58 -5.79 -22.91
N SER A 262 -2.63 -5.17 -23.62
CA SER A 262 -2.92 -4.24 -24.73
C SER A 262 -3.41 -4.91 -26.02
N LYS A 263 -3.55 -6.23 -26.03
CA LYS A 263 -4.02 -7.02 -27.18
C LYS A 263 -4.92 -8.16 -26.71
N LYS A 264 -6.10 -7.80 -26.22
CA LYS A 264 -7.31 -8.63 -26.20
C LYS A 264 -8.52 -7.73 -26.38
#